data_AF-A0A5N6L7L0-F1
#
_entry.id   AF-A0A5N6L7L0-F1
#
_cell.length_a   1.000
_cell.length_b   1.000
_cell.length_c   1.000
_cell.angle_alpha   90.00
_cell.angle_beta   90.00
_cell.angle_gamma   90.00
#
_symmetry.space_group_name_H-M   'P 1'
#
loop_
_entity.id
_entity.type
_entity.pdbx_description
1 polymer ?
#
loop_
_entity_poly.entity_id
_entity_poly.type
_entity_poly.pdbx_seq_one_letter_code
_entity_poly.pdbx_strand_id
1 'polypeptide(L)'
;MLYCEHSGKSSWFARQIKFKYRKRWVNFQPQQPERYYLPEIDAQSMKHKVILKWLPPRVMKTIPLRKMRQDFGSSFRLWYFDGRNSEAVIVLCQDGKWDTIRVFDPMWLTNLYEEDVKIPYRCQIFFDLGDMEQALQYMRVIRICFGFDIHAGSDWKALSQKFLKTEAVKV
;
A
#
# COMPACT_ATOMS: atom_id res chain seq x y z
N MET A 1 -25.68 10.11 6.45
CA MET A 1 -24.53 10.40 5.57
C MET A 1 -24.92 9.94 4.17
N LEU A 2 -25.36 10.89 3.34
CA LEU A 2 -25.96 10.64 2.03
C LEU A 2 -24.85 10.32 1.02
N TYR A 3 -24.86 9.12 0.45
CA TYR A 3 -23.96 8.74 -0.64
C TYR A 3 -24.38 9.47 -1.92
N CYS A 4 -23.48 10.27 -2.49
CA CYS A 4 -23.71 11.00 -3.73
C CYS A 4 -23.79 10.03 -4.92
N GLU A 5 -24.92 10.02 -5.63
CA GLU A 5 -25.27 9.05 -6.68
C GLU A 5 -24.49 9.20 -8.00
N HIS A 6 -23.62 10.20 -8.16
CA HIS A 6 -23.01 10.56 -9.45
C HIS A 6 -21.53 10.19 -9.65
N SER A 7 -20.92 9.39 -8.78
CA SER A 7 -19.58 8.84 -9.09
C SER A 7 -19.71 7.54 -9.87
N GLY A 8 -19.01 7.36 -11.00
CA GLY A 8 -18.96 6.08 -11.73
C GLY A 8 -18.58 4.86 -10.86
N LYS A 9 -18.00 5.12 -9.68
CA LYS A 9 -17.67 4.16 -8.64
C LYS A 9 -18.92 3.56 -7.94
N SER A 10 -20.00 4.31 -7.75
CA SER A 10 -21.24 3.79 -7.12
C SER A 10 -21.98 2.81 -8.02
N SER A 11 -22.10 3.14 -9.30
CA SER A 11 -22.65 2.28 -10.36
C SER A 11 -21.85 0.97 -10.47
N TRP A 12 -20.52 1.07 -10.51
CA TRP A 12 -19.65 -0.10 -10.54
C TRP A 12 -19.82 -0.97 -9.29
N PHE A 13 -19.81 -0.36 -8.11
CA PHE A 13 -20.00 -1.07 -6.84
C PHE A 13 -21.34 -1.80 -6.77
N ALA A 14 -22.44 -1.15 -7.16
CA ALA A 14 -23.77 -1.76 -7.20
C ALA A 14 -23.83 -2.96 -8.17
N ARG A 15 -23.15 -2.88 -9.33
CA ARG A 15 -23.03 -4.00 -10.26
C ARG A 15 -22.25 -5.16 -9.66
N GLN A 16 -21.16 -4.89 -8.93
CA GLN A 16 -20.38 -5.94 -8.25
C GLN A 16 -21.20 -6.65 -7.18
N ILE A 17 -21.97 -5.92 -6.37
CA ILE A 17 -22.86 -6.52 -5.37
C ILE A 17 -23.90 -7.44 -6.03
N LYS A 18 -24.58 -6.97 -7.09
CA LYS A 18 -25.55 -7.80 -7.84
C LYS A 18 -24.90 -9.04 -8.47
N PHE A 19 -23.70 -8.89 -9.03
CA PHE A 19 -22.94 -10.01 -9.61
C PHE A 19 -22.56 -11.05 -8.56
N LYS A 20 -22.08 -10.61 -7.41
CA LYS A 20 -21.68 -11.51 -6.30
C LYS A 20 -22.87 -12.18 -5.65
N TYR A 21 -24.00 -11.49 -5.49
CA TYR A 21 -25.26 -12.08 -5.07
C TYR A 21 -25.68 -13.25 -5.97
N ARG A 22 -25.68 -13.05 -7.30
CA ARG A 22 -26.00 -14.12 -8.28
C ARG A 22 -25.04 -15.31 -8.21
N LYS A 23 -23.77 -15.06 -7.85
CA LYS A 23 -22.74 -16.07 -7.65
C LYS A 23 -22.67 -16.57 -6.20
N ARG A 24 -23.71 -16.36 -5.38
CA ARG A 24 -23.78 -16.80 -3.97
C ARG A 24 -22.54 -16.41 -3.16
N TRP A 25 -22.01 -15.22 -3.41
CA TRP A 25 -20.92 -14.62 -2.65
C TRP A 25 -19.60 -15.42 -2.66
N VAL A 26 -19.31 -16.21 -3.70
CA VAL A 26 -18.09 -17.07 -3.77
C VAL A 26 -16.79 -16.35 -3.37
N ASN A 27 -16.61 -15.07 -3.74
CA ASN A 27 -15.39 -14.31 -3.39
C ASN A 27 -15.59 -13.29 -2.26
N PHE A 28 -16.83 -12.95 -1.92
CA PHE A 28 -17.15 -11.96 -0.88
C PHE A 28 -18.14 -12.60 0.08
N GLN A 29 -17.79 -13.77 0.60
CA GLN A 29 -18.67 -14.48 1.52
C GLN A 29 -18.95 -13.54 2.69
N PRO A 30 -20.23 -13.20 2.95
CA PRO A 30 -20.55 -12.42 4.13
C PRO A 30 -19.98 -13.18 5.32
N GLN A 31 -19.32 -12.47 6.21
CA GLN A 31 -18.87 -13.07 7.46
C GLN A 31 -20.10 -13.70 8.12
N GLN A 32 -20.01 -14.97 8.51
CA GLN A 32 -21.10 -15.61 9.24
C GLN A 32 -20.79 -15.53 10.74
N PRO A 33 -21.79 -15.27 11.60
CA PRO A 33 -21.55 -15.29 13.03
C PRO A 33 -21.15 -16.70 13.46
N GLU A 34 -20.13 -16.78 14.30
CA GLU A 34 -19.76 -18.04 14.94
C GLU A 34 -20.78 -18.38 16.01
N ARG A 35 -21.13 -19.67 16.11
CA ARG A 35 -22.00 -20.19 17.17
C ARG A 35 -21.17 -20.44 18.42
N TYR A 36 -21.51 -19.75 19.50
CA TYR A 36 -20.95 -19.99 20.82
C TYR A 36 -22.01 -20.65 21.70
N TYR A 37 -21.68 -21.81 22.25
CA TYR A 37 -22.53 -22.54 23.18
C TYR A 37 -22.25 -22.04 24.58
N LEU A 38 -23.28 -21.49 25.24
CA LEU A 38 -23.18 -21.13 26.64
C LEU A 38 -23.20 -22.40 27.50
N PRO A 39 -22.52 -22.38 28.66
CA PRO A 39 -22.49 -23.52 29.58
C PRO A 39 -23.88 -23.80 30.19
N GLU A 40 -24.77 -22.81 30.21
CA GLU A 40 -26.15 -22.96 30.65
C GLU A 40 -26.98 -23.81 29.66
N ILE A 41 -27.57 -24.88 30.18
CA ILE A 41 -28.53 -25.72 29.47
C ILE A 41 -29.92 -25.19 29.80
N ASP A 42 -30.71 -24.90 28.77
CA ASP A 42 -32.11 -24.52 28.95
C ASP A 42 -32.89 -25.71 29.56
N ALA A 43 -33.46 -25.50 30.75
CA ALA A 43 -34.10 -26.54 31.54
C ALA A 43 -35.32 -27.17 30.86
N GLN A 44 -35.92 -26.46 29.89
CA GLN A 44 -37.11 -26.91 29.17
C GLN A 44 -36.77 -27.73 27.91
N SER A 45 -35.76 -27.31 27.16
CA SER A 45 -35.36 -27.97 25.91
C SER A 45 -34.19 -28.95 26.04
N MET A 46 -33.52 -28.99 27.21
CA MET A 46 -32.30 -29.77 27.47
C MET A 46 -31.19 -29.51 26.44
N LYS A 47 -31.16 -28.30 25.86
CA LYS A 47 -30.16 -27.88 24.87
C LYS A 47 -29.36 -26.71 25.41
N HIS A 48 -28.10 -26.66 25.00
CA HIS A 48 -27.25 -25.50 25.25
C HIS A 48 -27.87 -24.24 24.64
N LYS A 49 -27.86 -23.14 25.40
CA LYS A 49 -28.21 -21.83 24.87
C LYS A 49 -27.12 -21.39 23.89
N VAL A 50 -27.49 -21.14 22.63
CA VAL A 50 -26.55 -20.71 21.58
C VAL A 50 -26.65 -19.20 21.40
N ILE A 51 -25.51 -18.52 21.43
CA ILE A 51 -25.40 -17.12 21.01
C ILE A 51 -24.62 -17.03 19.69
N LEU A 52 -25.04 -16.11 18.82
CA LEU A 52 -24.37 -15.80 17.56
C LEU A 52 -23.42 -14.63 17.77
N LYS A 53 -22.11 -14.87 17.66
CA LYS A 53 -21.09 -13.84 17.83
C LYS A 53 -20.47 -13.48 16.49
N TRP A 54 -20.57 -12.21 16.14
CA TRP A 54 -19.84 -11.63 15.01
C TRP A 54 -18.41 -11.36 15.45
N LEU A 55 -17.45 -12.16 14.97
CA LEU A 55 -16.05 -11.83 15.19
C LEU A 55 -15.70 -10.57 14.38
N PRO A 56 -14.82 -9.69 14.89
CA PRO A 56 -14.28 -8.63 14.06
C PRO A 56 -13.56 -9.24 12.84
N PRO A 57 -13.62 -8.60 11.66
CA PRO A 57 -12.90 -9.09 10.50
C PRO A 57 -11.41 -9.19 10.82
N ARG A 58 -10.76 -10.26 10.36
CA ARG A 58 -9.31 -10.38 10.42
C ARG A 58 -8.71 -9.43 9.39
N VAL A 59 -8.51 -8.18 9.80
CA VAL A 59 -7.86 -7.16 8.97
C VAL A 59 -6.36 -7.45 8.96
N MET A 60 -5.76 -7.50 7.77
CA MET A 60 -4.31 -7.54 7.62
C MET A 60 -3.73 -6.29 8.29
N LYS A 61 -2.99 -6.46 9.39
CA LYS A 61 -2.40 -5.34 10.14
C LYS A 61 -1.19 -4.73 9.43
N THR A 62 -0.50 -5.53 8.63
CA THR A 62 0.72 -5.16 7.91
C THR A 62 0.71 -5.78 6.52
N ILE A 63 0.90 -4.97 5.49
CA ILE A 63 1.05 -5.46 4.12
C ILE A 63 2.40 -6.17 4.01
N PRO A 64 2.46 -7.43 3.56
CA PRO A 64 3.73 -8.09 3.31
C PRO A 64 4.39 -7.44 2.09
N LEU A 65 5.36 -6.57 2.32
CA LEU A 65 6.18 -5.97 1.28
C LEU A 65 7.39 -6.84 1.00
N ARG A 66 7.83 -6.91 -0.25
CA ARG A 66 9.11 -7.55 -0.59
C ARG A 66 10.25 -6.73 0.03
N LYS A 67 11.39 -7.37 0.31
CA LYS A 67 12.59 -6.63 0.67
C LYS A 67 13.03 -5.79 -0.52
N MET A 68 13.26 -4.50 -0.31
CA MET A 68 13.78 -3.61 -1.35
C MET A 68 15.21 -4.03 -1.69
N ARG A 69 15.50 -4.18 -2.98
CA ARG A 69 16.87 -4.43 -3.45
C ARG A 69 17.70 -3.16 -3.24
N GLN A 70 18.91 -3.36 -2.75
CA GLN A 70 19.87 -2.29 -2.45
C GLN A 70 21.10 -2.42 -3.38
N ASP A 71 21.93 -1.40 -3.36
CA ASP A 71 23.24 -1.30 -4.01
C ASP A 71 23.17 -1.53 -5.52
N PHE A 72 22.12 -1.01 -6.18
CA PHE A 72 21.91 -1.23 -7.62
C PHE A 72 22.55 -0.16 -8.50
N GLY A 73 23.23 0.82 -7.91
CA GLY A 73 23.60 2.03 -8.63
C GLY A 73 24.49 1.86 -9.85
N SER A 74 25.46 0.93 -9.82
CA SER A 74 26.32 0.62 -10.96
C SER A 74 25.55 0.00 -12.14
N SER A 75 24.45 -0.67 -11.84
CA SER A 75 23.59 -1.35 -12.82
C SER A 75 22.43 -0.50 -13.30
N PHE A 76 22.16 0.66 -12.67
CA PHE A 76 21.02 1.50 -13.03
C PHE A 76 21.12 2.01 -14.48
N ARG A 77 20.00 1.97 -15.20
CA ARG A 77 19.89 2.51 -16.56
C ARG A 77 18.86 3.61 -16.65
N LEU A 78 17.65 3.32 -16.20
CA LEU A 78 16.54 4.26 -16.19
C LEU A 78 15.47 3.77 -15.23
N TRP A 79 14.46 4.59 -15.02
CA TRP A 79 13.25 4.17 -14.37
C TRP A 79 12.05 4.86 -14.99
N TYR A 80 10.95 4.14 -15.05
CA TYR A 80 9.72 4.61 -15.67
C TYR A 80 8.51 4.16 -14.85
N PHE A 81 7.39 4.82 -15.04
CA PHE A 81 6.13 4.41 -14.45
C PHE A 81 5.35 3.53 -15.43
N ASP A 82 5.01 2.32 -14.99
CA ASP A 82 4.20 1.35 -15.73
C ASP A 82 2.72 1.55 -15.37
N GLY A 83 2.01 2.38 -16.14
CA GLY A 83 0.60 2.69 -15.92
C GLY A 83 -0.31 1.46 -15.91
N ARG A 84 0.05 0.39 -16.64
CA ARG A 84 -0.75 -0.85 -16.70
C ARG A 84 -0.80 -1.57 -15.35
N ASN A 85 0.31 -1.56 -14.62
CA ASN A 85 0.41 -2.20 -13.31
C ASN A 85 0.36 -1.19 -12.15
N SER A 86 0.42 0.11 -12.46
CA SER A 86 0.48 1.22 -11.50
C SER A 86 1.71 1.17 -10.60
N GLU A 87 2.86 0.80 -11.15
CA GLU A 87 4.12 0.61 -10.42
C GLU A 87 5.24 1.43 -11.05
N ALA A 88 6.19 1.92 -10.25
CA ALA A 88 7.45 2.41 -10.78
C ALA A 88 8.41 1.24 -11.03
N VAL A 89 9.07 1.25 -12.18
CA VAL A 89 9.99 0.20 -12.61
C VAL A 89 11.38 0.81 -12.74
N ILE A 90 12.31 0.32 -11.93
CA ILE A 90 13.74 0.64 -12.03
C ILE A 90 14.39 -0.43 -12.89
N VAL A 91 14.99 -0.02 -14.00
CA VAL A 91 15.63 -0.90 -14.97
C VAL A 91 17.12 -0.97 -14.69
N LEU A 92 17.61 -2.19 -14.53
CA LEU A 92 19.00 -2.51 -14.24
C LEU A 92 19.61 -3.31 -15.39
N CYS A 93 20.90 -3.09 -15.66
CA CYS A 93 21.69 -3.91 -16.58
C CYS A 93 23.12 -4.05 -16.09
N GLN A 94 23.50 -5.28 -15.75
CA GLN A 94 24.83 -5.66 -15.27
C GLN A 94 25.35 -6.80 -16.14
N ASP A 95 26.55 -6.63 -16.72
CA ASP A 95 27.21 -7.64 -17.58
C ASP A 95 26.31 -8.19 -18.71
N GLY A 96 25.52 -7.31 -19.32
CA GLY A 96 24.56 -7.66 -20.39
C GLY A 96 23.29 -8.35 -19.92
N LYS A 97 23.13 -8.62 -18.62
CA LYS A 97 21.90 -9.17 -18.02
C LYS A 97 20.98 -8.05 -17.57
N TRP A 98 19.77 -8.06 -18.09
CA TRP A 98 18.71 -7.10 -17.76
C TRP A 98 17.87 -7.60 -16.59
N ASP A 99 17.55 -6.69 -15.68
CA ASP A 99 16.71 -6.97 -14.51
C ASP A 99 15.87 -5.74 -14.15
N THR A 100 14.84 -5.92 -13.33
CA THR A 100 13.94 -4.83 -12.92
C THR A 100 13.57 -4.91 -11.44
N ILE A 101 13.51 -3.75 -10.79
CA ILE A 101 12.89 -3.60 -9.46
C ILE A 101 11.54 -2.91 -9.67
N ARG A 102 10.46 -3.58 -9.25
CA ARG A 102 9.10 -3.06 -9.35
C ARG A 102 8.65 -2.54 -7.98
N VAL A 103 8.31 -1.26 -7.94
CA VAL A 103 7.92 -0.53 -6.73
C VAL A 103 6.45 -0.19 -6.83
N PHE A 104 5.64 -0.85 -5.98
CA PHE A 104 4.19 -0.69 -5.99
C PHE A 104 3.69 0.53 -5.21
N ASP A 105 4.36 0.87 -4.10
CA ASP A 105 3.99 1.99 -3.25
C ASP A 105 5.15 3.00 -3.27
N PRO A 106 4.92 4.29 -3.59
CA PRO A 106 5.93 5.34 -3.49
C PRO A 106 6.66 5.35 -2.14
N MET A 107 5.96 5.08 -1.04
CA MET A 107 6.54 5.05 0.30
C MET A 107 7.57 3.95 0.48
N TRP A 108 7.55 2.90 -0.35
CA TRP A 108 8.54 1.83 -0.31
C TRP A 108 9.95 2.36 -0.63
N LEU A 109 10.07 3.45 -1.39
CA LEU A 109 11.34 4.12 -1.68
C LEU A 109 12.06 4.65 -0.44
N THR A 110 11.35 4.90 0.66
CA THR A 110 11.96 5.30 1.94
C THR A 110 12.89 4.21 2.52
N ASN A 111 12.77 2.98 2.02
CA ASN A 111 13.60 1.85 2.42
C ASN A 111 14.83 1.66 1.52
N LEU A 112 15.14 2.61 0.63
CA LEU A 112 16.38 2.60 -0.15
C LEU A 112 17.58 3.02 0.71
N TYR A 113 18.77 2.51 0.41
CA TYR A 113 20.01 3.02 0.96
C TYR A 113 20.29 4.44 0.46
N GLU A 114 21.09 5.18 1.24
CA GLU A 114 21.40 6.59 0.97
C GLU A 114 21.91 6.79 -0.47
N GLU A 115 22.83 5.94 -0.91
CA GLU A 115 23.38 6.00 -2.28
C GLU A 115 22.35 5.67 -3.36
N ASP A 116 21.44 4.73 -3.10
CA ASP A 116 20.40 4.36 -4.05
C ASP A 116 19.29 5.40 -4.16
N VAL A 117 19.07 6.25 -3.14
CA VAL A 117 18.13 7.38 -3.21
C VAL A 117 18.65 8.46 -4.18
N LYS A 118 19.97 8.68 -4.22
CA LYS A 118 20.61 9.74 -5.03
C LYS A 118 20.38 9.54 -6.53
N ILE A 119 20.23 8.29 -6.97
CA ILE A 119 20.13 7.92 -8.38
C ILE A 119 18.78 8.33 -9.00
N PRO A 120 17.61 7.85 -8.51
CA PRO A 120 16.31 8.33 -8.95
C PRO A 120 16.06 9.80 -8.59
N TYR A 121 16.82 10.39 -7.65
CA TYR A 121 16.76 11.83 -7.43
C TYR A 121 17.35 12.62 -8.61
N ARG A 122 18.48 12.15 -9.16
CA ARG A 122 19.17 12.79 -10.30
C ARG A 122 18.53 12.47 -11.64
N CYS A 123 17.91 11.30 -11.77
CA CYS A 123 17.28 10.85 -13.00
C CYS A 123 15.76 11.01 -12.91
N GLN A 124 15.13 11.77 -13.83
CA GLN A 124 13.68 11.90 -13.85
C GLN A 124 13.01 10.57 -14.24
N ILE A 125 11.89 10.24 -13.59
CA ILE A 125 11.07 9.09 -13.98
C ILE A 125 10.39 9.36 -15.33
N PHE A 126 10.46 8.39 -16.24
CA PHE A 126 9.72 8.43 -17.50
C PHE A 126 8.26 8.00 -17.29
N PHE A 127 7.31 8.62 -17.97
CA PHE A 127 5.89 8.28 -17.84
C PHE A 127 5.11 8.73 -19.09
N ASP A 128 3.97 8.09 -19.32
CA ASP A 128 2.97 8.56 -20.26
C ASP A 128 2.16 9.72 -19.65
N LEU A 129 1.69 10.66 -20.48
CA LEU A 129 0.96 11.85 -20.00
C LEU A 129 -0.26 11.52 -19.14
N GLY A 130 -0.94 10.41 -19.41
CA GLY A 130 -2.09 9.94 -18.63
C GLY A 130 -1.75 9.50 -17.20
N ASP A 131 -0.49 9.16 -16.94
CA ASP A 131 0.01 8.65 -15.67
C ASP A 131 0.88 9.66 -14.89
N MET A 132 0.96 10.89 -15.40
CA MET A 132 1.83 11.94 -14.86
C MET A 132 1.63 12.14 -13.36
N GLU A 133 0.39 12.19 -12.89
CA GLU A 133 0.10 12.45 -11.48
C GLU A 133 0.67 11.33 -10.58
N GLN A 134 0.46 10.07 -10.97
CA GLN A 134 0.93 8.89 -10.25
C GLN A 134 2.45 8.80 -10.29
N ALA A 135 3.07 8.98 -11.46
CA ALA A 135 4.53 8.97 -11.60
C ALA A 135 5.21 10.05 -10.74
N LEU A 136 4.62 11.26 -10.68
CA LEU A 136 5.16 12.36 -9.88
C LEU A 136 5.06 12.11 -8.36
N GLN A 137 4.20 11.22 -7.88
CA GLN A 137 4.19 10.82 -6.47
C GLN A 137 5.49 10.12 -6.08
N TYR A 138 6.01 9.24 -6.93
CA TYR A 138 7.32 8.58 -6.71
C TYR A 138 8.45 9.60 -6.65
N MET A 139 8.46 10.56 -7.58
CA MET A 139 9.44 11.67 -7.57
C MET A 139 9.36 12.51 -6.29
N ARG A 140 8.15 12.81 -5.80
CA ARG A 140 7.96 13.58 -4.56
C ARG A 140 8.55 12.84 -3.36
N VAL A 141 8.30 11.54 -3.24
CA VAL A 141 8.88 10.74 -2.15
C VAL A 141 10.41 10.74 -2.23
N ILE A 142 11.01 10.52 -3.40
CA ILE A 142 12.47 10.56 -3.55
C ILE A 142 13.06 11.92 -3.18
N ARG A 143 12.41 13.02 -3.58
CA ARG A 143 12.86 14.38 -3.21
C ARG A 143 12.80 14.61 -1.71
N ILE A 144 11.75 14.14 -1.04
CA ILE A 144 11.64 14.17 0.42
C ILE A 144 12.74 13.32 1.04
N CYS A 145 12.98 12.11 0.51
CA CYS A 145 14.02 11.23 1.02
C CYS A 145 15.40 11.86 0.93
N PHE A 146 15.74 12.40 -0.23
CA PHE A 146 17.02 13.08 -0.43
C PHE A 146 17.14 14.37 0.39
N GLY A 147 16.11 15.23 0.40
CA GLY A 147 16.15 16.53 1.07
C GLY A 147 16.19 16.45 2.59
N PHE A 148 15.70 15.35 3.16
CA PHE A 148 15.64 15.13 4.61
C PHE A 148 16.51 14.00 5.12
N ASP A 149 17.38 13.45 4.27
CA ASP A 149 18.28 12.36 4.62
C ASP A 149 17.53 11.13 5.18
N ILE A 150 16.42 10.78 4.52
CA ILE A 150 15.61 9.61 4.83
C ILE A 150 16.05 8.48 3.91
N HIS A 151 16.51 7.41 4.52
CA HIS A 151 16.94 6.19 3.87
C HIS A 151 16.69 5.00 4.81
N ALA A 152 17.01 3.79 4.36
CA ALA A 152 16.92 2.62 5.21
C ALA A 152 17.82 2.81 6.45
N GLY A 153 17.27 2.55 7.63
CA GLY A 153 17.97 2.71 8.90
C GLY A 153 17.87 4.11 9.53
N SER A 154 17.25 5.09 8.86
CA SER A 154 17.02 6.41 9.48
C SER A 154 16.12 6.31 10.71
N ASP A 155 16.46 7.07 11.76
CA ASP A 155 15.62 7.20 12.95
C ASP A 155 14.46 8.18 12.71
N TRP A 156 13.31 7.62 12.36
CA TRP A 156 12.06 8.36 12.17
C TRP A 156 11.62 9.19 13.38
N LYS A 157 11.98 8.78 14.61
CA LYS A 157 11.65 9.56 15.81
C LYS A 157 12.53 10.81 15.89
N ALA A 158 13.83 10.68 15.64
CA ALA A 158 14.73 11.83 15.62
C ALA A 158 14.35 12.80 14.49
N LEU A 159 14.03 12.29 13.30
CA LEU A 159 13.55 13.08 12.17
C LEU A 159 12.27 13.85 12.51
N SER A 160 11.25 13.16 13.03
CA SER A 160 9.97 13.82 13.38
C SER A 160 10.14 14.91 14.45
N GLN A 161 10.99 14.69 15.46
CA GLN A 161 11.31 15.71 16.46
C GLN A 161 12.06 16.92 15.86
N LYS A 162 12.96 16.69 14.90
CA LYS A 162 13.65 17.78 14.19
C LYS A 162 12.66 18.64 13.41
N PHE A 163 11.69 18.04 12.73
CA PHE A 163 10.66 18.78 11.98
C PHE A 163 9.72 19.57 12.89
N LEU A 164 9.19 18.95 13.95
CA LEU A 164 8.30 19.62 14.91
C LEU A 164 8.97 20.82 15.60
N LYS A 165 10.29 20.76 15.85
CA LYS A 165 11.04 21.89 16.41
C LYS A 165 11.34 22.99 15.39
N THR A 166 11.51 22.66 14.12
CA THR A 166 11.81 23.64 13.06
C THR A 166 10.60 24.54 12.75
N GLU A 167 9.38 24.04 12.94
CA GLU A 167 8.15 24.84 12.84
C GLU A 167 7.98 25.82 14.01
N ALA A 168 8.43 25.46 15.22
CA ALA A 168 8.35 26.32 16.40
C ALA A 168 9.29 27.53 16.38
N VAL A 169 10.33 27.53 15.52
CA VAL A 169 11.31 28.62 15.39
C VAL A 169 10.91 29.63 14.30
N LYS A 170 9.83 29.37 13.55
CA LYS A 170 9.33 30.27 12.49
C LYS A 170 8.12 31.12 12.91
N VAL A 171 7.99 31.47 14.18
CA VAL A 171 6.98 32.40 14.70
C VAL A 171 7.64 33.67 15.22
#